data_AF-A0A1E5NXC1-F1
#
_entry.id   AF-A0A1E5NXC1-F1
#
_cell.length_a   1.000
_cell.length_b   1.000
_cell.length_c   1.000
_cell.angle_alpha   90.00
_cell.angle_beta   90.00
_cell.angle_gamma   90.00
#
_symmetry.space_group_name_H-M   'P 1'
#
loop_
_entity.id
_entity.type
_entity.pdbx_description
1 polymer ?
#
loop_
_entity_poly.entity_id
_entity_poly.type
_entity_poly.pdbx_seq_one_letter_code
_entity_poly.pdbx_strand_id
1 'polypeptide(L)'
;MTVVYPSRPVFQRLDANEIRLIELTGAGRTRAETCRELGWRLSNWHYRTARLAGKLHSPTQALTGLVYRALVSGQVQAPQLFVSRPRLEQRQLVVLHGVAQGRPLTRVAEDQQMEDWDLTPIALSMRQALGAATYPQAVWISWQYRLITEEAPGLPTDDTRSSSQITASDHLRRPPSQRPTRPVGTSSPTSPPPAAGVPPRSRPGAA
;
A
#
# COMPACT_ATOMS: atom_id res chain seq x y z
N MET A 1 -21.91 16.20 -27.32
CA MET A 1 -20.74 16.70 -26.58
C MET A 1 -20.07 15.50 -25.92
N THR A 2 -18.96 15.04 -26.49
CA THR A 2 -18.21 13.89 -25.95
C THR A 2 -17.28 14.42 -24.87
N VAL A 3 -17.54 14.11 -23.61
CA VAL A 3 -16.63 14.44 -22.50
C VAL A 3 -15.43 13.51 -22.61
N VAL A 4 -14.32 14.03 -23.12
CA VAL A 4 -13.03 13.34 -23.11
C VAL A 4 -12.46 13.46 -21.70
N TYR A 5 -12.61 12.40 -20.91
CA TYR A 5 -11.89 12.30 -19.63
C TYR A 5 -10.38 12.17 -19.93
N PRO A 6 -9.50 12.93 -19.26
CA PRO A 6 -8.08 12.69 -19.37
C PRO A 6 -7.78 11.29 -18.81
N SER A 7 -7.34 10.37 -19.68
CA SER A 7 -7.07 8.96 -19.35
C SER A 7 -5.80 8.76 -18.51
N ARG A 8 -5.15 9.83 -18.06
CA ARG A 8 -3.98 9.76 -17.18
C ARG A 8 -4.16 10.71 -16.00
N PRO A 9 -3.92 10.27 -14.76
CA PRO A 9 -3.89 11.17 -13.62
C PRO A 9 -2.88 12.29 -13.87
N VAL A 10 -3.33 13.53 -13.71
CA VAL A 10 -2.47 14.71 -13.81
C VAL A 10 -1.66 14.78 -12.52
N PHE A 11 -0.51 14.13 -12.49
CA PHE A 11 0.41 14.24 -11.36
C PHE A 11 0.96 15.65 -11.27
N GLN A 12 1.06 16.20 -10.07
CA GLN A 12 1.82 17.42 -9.87
C GLN A 12 3.30 17.12 -10.14
N ARG A 13 3.98 18.03 -10.86
CA ARG A 13 5.41 17.86 -11.14
C ARG A 13 6.22 17.88 -9.84
N LEU A 14 7.10 16.91 -9.71
CA LEU A 14 8.10 16.86 -8.66
C LEU A 14 9.12 17.98 -8.85
N ASP A 15 9.53 18.59 -7.75
CA ASP A 15 10.68 19.49 -7.74
C ASP A 15 12.01 18.72 -7.72
N ALA A 16 13.13 19.41 -7.95
CA ALA A 16 14.44 18.79 -8.05
C ALA A 16 14.84 18.00 -6.79
N ASN A 17 14.45 18.49 -5.60
CA ASN A 17 14.77 17.79 -4.36
C ASN A 17 13.89 16.55 -4.15
N GLU A 18 12.64 16.59 -4.62
CA GLU A 18 11.74 15.44 -4.59
C GLU A 18 12.20 14.34 -5.55
N ILE A 19 12.63 14.70 -6.76
CA ILE A 19 13.28 13.78 -7.70
C ILE A 19 14.53 13.18 -7.07
N ARG A 20 15.40 14.03 -6.50
CA ARG A 20 16.65 13.59 -5.88
C ARG A 20 16.42 12.69 -4.67
N LEU A 21 15.38 12.94 -3.88
CA LEU A 21 14.98 12.04 -2.79
C LEU A 21 14.65 10.64 -3.32
N ILE A 22 13.86 10.56 -4.39
CA ILE A 22 13.47 9.29 -5.02
C ILE A 22 14.71 8.57 -5.55
N GLU A 23 15.61 9.26 -6.25
CA GLU A 23 16.87 8.69 -6.76
C GLU A 23 17.77 8.16 -5.65
N LEU A 24 18.01 8.95 -4.60
CA LEU A 24 18.86 8.55 -3.47
C LEU A 24 18.28 7.31 -2.77
N THR A 25 16.97 7.31 -2.58
CA THR A 25 16.26 6.19 -1.95
C THR A 25 16.27 4.94 -2.85
N GLY A 26 16.10 5.11 -4.16
CA GLY A 26 16.24 4.05 -5.16
C GLY A 26 17.67 3.48 -5.25
N ALA A 27 18.68 4.32 -4.99
CA ALA A 27 20.08 3.90 -4.86
C ALA A 27 20.39 3.22 -3.50
N GLY A 28 19.40 3.03 -2.63
CA GLY A 28 19.54 2.36 -1.35
C GLY A 28 20.06 3.22 -0.21
N ARG A 29 20.10 4.55 -0.37
CA ARG A 29 20.49 5.47 0.72
C ARG A 29 19.48 5.42 1.87
N THR A 30 20.00 5.48 3.09
CA THR A 30 19.19 5.56 4.31
C THR A 30 18.55 6.94 4.45
N ARG A 31 17.49 7.03 5.25
CA ARG A 31 16.86 8.32 5.62
C ARG A 31 17.87 9.37 6.10
N ALA A 32 18.87 8.96 6.89
CA ALA A 32 19.88 9.86 7.43
C ALA A 32 20.82 10.40 6.35
N GLU A 33 21.28 9.54 5.45
CA GLU A 33 22.11 9.93 4.32
C GLU A 33 21.35 10.83 3.34
N THR A 34 20.11 10.46 3.00
CA THR A 34 19.26 11.26 2.12
C THR A 34 18.98 12.65 2.70
N CYS A 35 18.68 12.75 4.00
CA CYS A 35 18.51 14.05 4.66
C CYS A 35 19.79 14.88 4.61
N ARG A 36 20.95 14.26 4.87
CA ARG A 36 22.25 14.94 4.82
C ARG A 36 22.53 15.49 3.43
N GLU A 37 22.31 14.68 2.39
CA GLU A 37 22.60 15.08 1.00
C GLU A 37 21.65 16.17 0.49
N LEU A 38 20.39 16.16 0.92
CA LEU A 38 19.41 17.19 0.57
C LEU A 38 19.49 18.45 1.45
N GLY A 39 20.38 18.49 2.44
CA GLY A 39 20.47 19.60 3.40
C GLY A 39 19.23 19.71 4.30
N TRP A 40 18.52 18.60 4.53
CA TRP A 40 17.30 18.56 5.32
C TRP A 40 17.55 18.12 6.76
N ARG A 41 16.79 18.69 7.69
CA ARG A 41 16.71 18.15 9.06
C ARG A 41 15.89 16.87 9.07
N LEU A 42 16.31 15.88 9.86
CA LEU A 42 15.59 14.61 10.02
C LEU A 42 14.15 14.79 10.50
N SER A 43 13.88 15.82 11.30
CA SER A 43 12.54 16.19 11.77
C SER A 43 11.56 16.48 10.63
N ASN A 44 12.06 16.98 9.49
CA ASN A 44 11.23 17.38 8.36
C ASN A 44 10.84 16.20 7.46
N TRP A 45 11.42 15.02 7.69
CA TRP A 45 11.25 13.85 6.84
C TRP A 45 9.78 13.51 6.60
N HIS A 46 9.00 13.36 7.67
CA HIS A 46 7.58 12.97 7.57
C HIS A 46 6.77 13.99 6.75
N TYR A 47 7.00 15.28 6.98
CA TYR A 47 6.36 16.33 6.19
C TYR A 47 6.73 16.23 4.70
N ARG A 48 8.01 15.99 4.39
CA ARG A 48 8.50 15.87 3.01
C ARG A 48 7.92 14.65 2.31
N THR A 49 7.91 13.48 2.95
CA THR A 49 7.34 12.25 2.37
C THR A 49 5.82 12.34 2.24
N ALA A 50 5.12 13.00 3.16
CA ALA A 50 3.68 13.23 3.05
C ALA A 50 3.33 14.18 1.89
N ARG A 51 4.08 15.29 1.74
CA ARG A 51 3.92 16.21 0.60
C ARG A 51 4.17 15.48 -0.74
N LEU A 52 5.23 14.68 -0.80
CA LEU A 52 5.55 13.88 -1.97
C LEU A 52 4.46 12.85 -2.30
N ALA A 53 3.90 12.18 -1.28
CA ALA A 53 2.77 11.28 -1.44
C ALA A 53 1.56 11.99 -2.06
N GLY A 54 1.25 13.21 -1.61
CA GLY A 54 0.20 14.04 -2.18
C GLY A 54 0.42 14.36 -3.66
N LYS A 55 1.63 14.77 -4.04
CA LYS A 55 1.97 15.09 -5.45
C LYS A 55 1.88 13.87 -6.38
N LEU A 56 2.31 12.71 -5.86
CA LEU A 56 2.28 11.43 -6.57
C LEU A 56 0.93 10.72 -6.50
N HIS A 57 -0.09 11.31 -5.86
CA HIS A 57 -1.37 10.66 -5.57
C HIS A 57 -1.19 9.24 -4.99
N SER A 58 -0.18 9.08 -4.15
CA SER A 58 0.14 7.79 -3.53
C SER A 58 -0.78 7.55 -2.34
N PRO A 59 -1.40 6.35 -2.22
CA PRO A 59 -2.21 6.00 -1.05
C PRO A 59 -1.37 5.77 0.22
N THR A 60 -0.04 5.84 0.10
CA THR A 60 0.92 5.52 1.16
C THR A 60 2.08 6.50 1.16
N GLN A 61 2.62 6.76 2.36
CA GLN A 61 3.85 7.53 2.55
C GLN A 61 5.10 6.63 2.57
N ALA A 62 4.94 5.31 2.44
CA ALA A 62 6.05 4.38 2.37
C ALA A 62 6.92 4.70 1.15
N LEU A 63 8.22 4.90 1.38
CA LEU A 63 9.18 5.25 0.33
C LEU A 63 9.13 4.30 -0.87
N THR A 64 8.96 3.01 -0.63
CA THR A 64 8.85 2.00 -1.69
C THR A 64 7.70 2.30 -2.65
N GLY A 65 6.53 2.68 -2.11
CA GLY A 65 5.37 3.08 -2.90
C GLY A 65 5.57 4.42 -3.62
N LEU A 66 6.26 5.37 -2.98
CA LEU A 66 6.59 6.65 -3.61
C LEU A 66 7.56 6.49 -4.79
N VAL A 67 8.59 5.65 -4.63
CA VAL A 67 9.53 5.31 -5.71
C VAL A 67 8.78 4.65 -6.86
N TYR A 68 7.95 3.65 -6.58
CA TYR A 68 7.14 2.99 -7.62
C TYR A 68 6.26 3.99 -8.37
N ARG A 69 5.52 4.86 -7.67
CA ARG A 69 4.65 5.87 -8.29
C ARG A 69 5.43 6.89 -9.12
N ALA A 70 6.59 7.34 -8.65
CA ALA A 70 7.44 8.26 -9.38
C ALA A 70 7.98 7.65 -10.69
N LEU A 71 8.29 6.35 -10.69
CA LEU A 71 8.72 5.60 -11.86
C LEU A 71 7.58 5.37 -12.86
N VAL A 72 6.43 4.87 -12.37
CA VAL A 72 5.23 4.62 -13.21
C VAL A 72 4.71 5.89 -13.87
N SER A 73 4.68 7.00 -13.12
CA SER A 73 4.27 8.30 -13.66
C SER A 73 5.26 8.91 -14.65
N GLY A 74 6.44 8.29 -14.83
CA GLY A 74 7.52 8.79 -15.69
C GLY A 74 8.18 10.08 -15.18
N GLN A 75 7.92 10.48 -13.94
CA GLN A 75 8.53 11.67 -13.34
C GLN A 75 9.98 11.44 -12.94
N VAL A 76 10.37 10.18 -12.74
CA VAL A 76 11.75 9.77 -12.52
C VAL A 76 12.08 8.62 -13.48
N GLN A 77 13.27 8.66 -14.08
CA GLN A 77 13.75 7.60 -14.94
C GLN A 77 14.87 6.85 -14.23
N ALA A 78 14.67 5.55 -13.98
CA ALA A 78 15.75 4.69 -13.57
C ALA A 78 16.58 4.31 -14.81
N PRO A 79 17.92 4.43 -14.78
CA PRO A 79 18.77 4.07 -15.91
C PRO A 79 18.62 2.57 -16.20
N GLN A 80 18.50 2.17 -17.47
CA GLN A 80 18.41 0.75 -17.80
C GLN A 80 19.72 0.03 -17.49
N LEU A 81 19.61 -1.18 -16.94
CA LEU A 81 20.75 -2.03 -16.67
C LEU A 81 20.94 -3.00 -17.84
N PHE A 82 22.19 -3.13 -18.31
CA PHE A 82 22.57 -4.01 -19.43
C PHE A 82 23.16 -5.35 -18.99
N VAL A 83 22.97 -5.71 -17.73
CA VAL A 83 23.41 -6.97 -17.12
C VAL A 83 22.29 -8.02 -17.17
N SER A 84 22.64 -9.29 -16.94
CA SER A 84 21.69 -10.40 -16.95
C SER A 84 20.51 -10.15 -16.01
N ARG A 85 19.29 -10.29 -16.55
CA ARG A 85 18.04 -10.11 -15.80
C ARG A 85 17.99 -11.11 -14.63
N PRO A 86 17.83 -10.65 -13.38
CA PRO A 86 17.69 -11.55 -12.25
C PRO A 86 16.39 -12.35 -12.38
N ARG A 87 16.46 -13.63 -12.04
CA ARG A 87 15.30 -14.53 -12.06
C ARG A 87 14.65 -14.53 -10.68
N LEU A 88 13.41 -14.09 -10.61
CA LEU A 88 12.59 -14.17 -9.40
C LEU A 88 11.58 -15.31 -9.51
N GLU A 89 11.37 -16.00 -8.41
CA GLU A 89 10.28 -16.97 -8.25
C GLU A 89 8.94 -16.24 -8.13
N GLN A 90 7.84 -16.96 -8.43
CA GLN A 90 6.50 -16.38 -8.40
C GLN A 90 6.16 -15.75 -7.03
N ARG A 91 6.52 -16.42 -5.93
CA ARG A 91 6.30 -15.89 -4.57
C ARG A 91 7.09 -14.61 -4.31
N GLN A 92 8.31 -14.51 -4.83
CA GLN A 92 9.13 -13.31 -4.71
C GLN A 92 8.54 -12.15 -5.53
N LEU A 93 7.99 -12.43 -6.72
CA LEU A 93 7.28 -11.43 -7.53
C LEU A 93 6.03 -10.90 -6.82
N VAL A 94 5.25 -11.76 -6.17
CA VAL A 94 4.10 -11.33 -5.36
C VAL A 94 4.52 -10.38 -4.25
N VAL A 95 5.57 -10.74 -3.49
CA VAL A 95 6.10 -9.86 -2.44
C VAL A 95 6.56 -8.53 -3.03
N LEU A 96 7.30 -8.57 -4.14
CA LEU A 96 7.80 -7.38 -4.82
C LEU A 96 6.67 -6.46 -5.28
N HIS A 97 5.60 -7.00 -5.87
CA HIS A 97 4.42 -6.21 -6.26
C HIS A 97 3.70 -5.61 -5.06
N GLY A 98 3.50 -6.41 -3.99
CA GLY A 98 2.87 -5.93 -2.77
C GLY A 98 3.63 -4.76 -2.14
N VAL A 99 4.96 -4.88 -2.00
CA VAL A 99 5.77 -3.80 -1.44
C VAL A 99 5.90 -2.61 -2.39
N ALA A 100 5.89 -2.82 -3.71
CA ALA A 100 5.87 -1.74 -4.72
C ALA A 100 4.61 -0.88 -4.63
N GLN A 101 3.48 -1.47 -4.26
CA GLN A 101 2.25 -0.72 -3.95
C GLN A 101 2.34 0.00 -2.58
N GLY A 102 3.46 -0.12 -1.88
CA GLY A 102 3.74 0.44 -0.56
C GLY A 102 2.92 -0.18 0.56
N ARG A 103 2.50 -1.44 0.37
CA ARG A 103 1.87 -2.25 1.40
C ARG A 103 2.93 -2.80 2.35
N PRO A 104 2.67 -2.86 3.67
CA PRO A 104 3.55 -3.56 4.59
C PRO A 104 3.50 -5.07 4.33
N LEU A 105 4.59 -5.78 4.66
CA LEU A 105 4.68 -7.23 4.43
C LEU A 105 3.54 -8.01 5.10
N THR A 106 3.08 -7.57 6.26
CA THR A 106 1.99 -8.22 6.98
C THR A 106 0.69 -8.25 6.16
N ARG A 107 0.37 -7.14 5.50
CA ARG A 107 -0.77 -7.07 4.56
C ARG A 107 -0.56 -7.90 3.30
N VAL A 108 0.69 -8.18 2.91
CA VAL A 108 0.96 -9.07 1.78
C VAL A 108 0.81 -10.53 2.22
N ALA A 109 1.20 -10.86 3.45
CA ALA A 109 1.05 -12.19 4.02
C ALA A 109 -0.44 -12.56 4.17
N GLU A 110 -1.24 -11.63 4.73
CA GLU A 110 -2.70 -11.77 4.85
C GLU A 110 -3.37 -12.10 3.50
N ASP A 111 -3.05 -11.35 2.44
CA ASP A 111 -3.61 -11.58 1.09
C ASP A 111 -3.22 -12.93 0.49
N GLN A 112 -2.05 -13.45 0.86
CA GLN A 112 -1.56 -14.74 0.41
C GLN A 112 -2.04 -15.89 1.31
N GLN A 113 -2.82 -15.60 2.36
CA GLN A 113 -3.22 -16.58 3.37
C GLN A 113 -1.99 -17.28 3.99
N MET A 114 -0.93 -16.50 4.22
CA MET A 114 0.32 -16.94 4.80
C MET A 114 0.58 -16.22 6.13
N GLU A 115 1.34 -16.86 6.99
CA GLU A 115 1.82 -16.21 8.21
C GLU A 115 2.99 -15.26 7.91
N ASP A 116 3.15 -14.22 8.73
CA ASP A 116 4.23 -13.24 8.57
C ASP A 116 5.63 -13.87 8.58
N TRP A 117 5.81 -14.92 9.38
CA TRP A 117 7.08 -15.63 9.52
C TRP A 117 7.44 -16.44 8.27
N ASP A 118 6.46 -16.85 7.46
CA ASP A 118 6.68 -17.50 6.17
C ASP A 118 7.07 -16.51 5.07
N LEU A 119 6.51 -15.29 5.11
CA LEU A 119 6.75 -14.28 4.09
C LEU A 119 8.10 -13.56 4.25
N THR A 120 8.58 -13.44 5.49
CA THR A 120 9.85 -12.78 5.82
C THR A 120 11.07 -13.38 5.07
N PRO A 121 11.32 -14.70 5.07
CA PRO A 121 12.42 -15.30 4.32
C PRO A 121 12.26 -15.13 2.80
N ILE A 122 11.03 -15.15 2.28
CA ILE A 122 10.75 -14.88 0.86
C ILE A 122 11.12 -13.44 0.50
N ALA A 123 10.74 -12.47 1.34
CA ALA A 123 11.07 -11.07 1.15
C ALA A 123 12.58 -10.78 1.24
N LEU A 124 13.29 -11.51 2.11
CA LEU A 124 14.75 -11.45 2.20
C LEU A 124 15.40 -12.03 0.94
N SER A 125 14.99 -13.23 0.54
CA SER A 125 15.48 -13.93 -0.65
C SER A 125 15.25 -13.11 -1.93
N MET A 126 14.07 -12.48 -2.07
CA MET A 126 13.76 -11.54 -3.15
C MET A 126 14.74 -10.37 -3.21
N ARG A 127 15.04 -9.73 -2.06
CA ARG A 127 16.01 -8.62 -2.01
C ARG A 127 17.41 -9.08 -2.37
N GLN A 128 17.84 -10.25 -1.90
CA GLN A 128 19.14 -10.83 -2.23
C GLN A 128 19.26 -11.14 -3.72
N ALA A 129 18.24 -11.74 -4.33
CA ALA A 129 18.20 -12.04 -5.76
C ALA A 129 18.29 -10.76 -6.63
N LEU A 130 17.77 -9.63 -6.13
CA LEU A 130 17.88 -8.32 -6.78
C LEU A 130 19.15 -7.55 -6.40
N GLY A 131 19.98 -8.07 -5.48
CA GLY A 131 21.14 -7.33 -4.95
C GLY A 131 20.76 -6.05 -4.20
N ALA A 132 19.55 -5.98 -3.63
CA ALA A 132 19.01 -4.79 -3.00
C ALA A 132 19.15 -4.82 -1.47
N ALA A 133 19.69 -3.75 -0.90
CA ALA A 133 19.75 -3.58 0.55
C ALA A 133 18.38 -3.19 1.14
N THR A 134 17.54 -2.49 0.37
CA THR A 134 16.26 -1.95 0.84
C THR A 134 15.12 -2.26 -0.14
N TYR A 135 13.86 -2.23 0.32
CA TYR A 135 12.71 -2.41 -0.57
C TYR A 135 12.58 -1.34 -1.66
N PRO A 136 12.79 -0.03 -1.39
CA PRO A 136 12.79 0.97 -2.45
C PRO A 136 13.85 0.69 -3.53
N GLN A 137 15.04 0.23 -3.13
CA GLN A 137 16.08 -0.17 -4.06
C GLN A 137 15.68 -1.43 -4.86
N ALA A 138 15.03 -2.40 -4.21
CA ALA A 138 14.50 -3.57 -4.91
C ALA A 138 13.49 -3.18 -6.01
N VAL A 139 12.60 -2.24 -5.72
CA VAL A 139 11.63 -1.68 -6.69
C VAL A 139 12.31 -0.89 -7.79
N TRP A 140 13.33 -0.11 -7.45
CA TRP A 140 14.13 0.62 -8.43
C TRP A 140 14.80 -0.35 -9.41
N ILE A 141 15.49 -1.37 -8.90
CA ILE A 141 16.17 -2.38 -9.69
C ILE A 141 15.18 -3.19 -10.53
N SER A 142 14.04 -3.59 -9.94
CA SER A 142 13.03 -4.34 -10.67
C SER A 142 12.40 -3.55 -11.82
N TRP A 143 12.27 -2.23 -11.68
CA TRP A 143 11.87 -1.34 -12.77
C TRP A 143 12.90 -1.31 -13.89
N GLN A 144 14.19 -1.21 -13.56
CA GLN A 144 15.29 -1.23 -14.54
C GLN A 144 15.28 -2.50 -15.40
N TYR A 145 14.92 -3.64 -14.81
CA TYR A 145 14.79 -4.94 -15.49
C TYR A 145 13.39 -5.26 -16.01
N ARG A 146 12.44 -4.32 -15.92
CA ARG A 146 11.02 -4.52 -16.28
C ARG A 146 10.41 -5.78 -15.64
N LEU A 147 10.78 -6.07 -14.40
CA LEU A 147 10.22 -7.18 -13.61
C LEU A 147 8.87 -6.82 -13.01
N ILE A 148 8.65 -5.53 -12.78
CA ILE A 148 7.34 -4.98 -12.44
C ILE A 148 6.93 -4.01 -13.55
N THR A 149 5.67 -4.14 -13.97
CA THR A 149 4.99 -3.22 -14.88
C THR A 149 3.76 -2.66 -14.18
N GLU A 150 3.13 -1.65 -14.78
CA GLU A 150 1.90 -1.06 -14.25
C GLU A 150 0.80 -2.12 -14.03
N GLU A 151 0.80 -3.18 -14.84
CA GLU A 151 0.00 -4.38 -14.67
C GLU A 151 0.75 -5.40 -13.79
N ALA A 152 0.21 -5.67 -12.60
CA ALA A 152 0.67 -6.75 -11.75
C ALA A 152 0.23 -8.11 -12.31
N PRO A 153 1.04 -9.17 -12.20
CA PRO A 153 0.60 -10.52 -12.52
C PRO A 153 -0.43 -10.98 -11.48
N GLY A 154 -1.71 -10.99 -11.89
CA GLY A 154 -2.73 -11.90 -11.34
C GLY A 154 -3.04 -11.81 -9.84
N LEU A 155 -2.98 -10.63 -9.23
CA LEU A 155 -3.81 -10.42 -8.05
C LEU A 155 -5.26 -10.36 -8.53
N PRO A 156 -6.22 -11.08 -7.93
CA PRO A 156 -7.61 -10.99 -8.32
C PRO A 156 -8.05 -9.54 -8.12
N THR A 157 -8.17 -8.80 -9.23
CA THR A 157 -9.00 -7.62 -9.27
C THR A 157 -10.41 -8.09 -8.97
N ASP A 158 -11.02 -7.51 -7.95
CA ASP A 158 -12.38 -7.75 -7.46
C ASP A 158 -13.43 -7.26 -8.48
N ASP A 159 -13.20 -7.53 -9.77
CA ASP A 159 -14.08 -7.26 -10.89
C ASP A 159 -14.79 -8.56 -11.29
N THR A 160 -15.44 -9.18 -10.30
CA THR A 160 -16.59 -10.05 -10.57
C THR A 160 -17.88 -9.34 -10.20
N ARG A 161 -17.99 -8.04 -10.54
CA ARG A 161 -19.32 -7.48 -10.84
C ARG A 161 -19.64 -7.80 -12.29
N SER A 162 -19.87 -9.09 -12.52
CA SER A 162 -20.56 -9.57 -13.71
C SER A 162 -21.95 -8.96 -13.67
N SER A 163 -22.11 -7.81 -14.32
CA SER A 163 -23.40 -7.27 -14.71
C SER A 163 -24.01 -8.26 -15.70
N SER A 164 -24.65 -9.29 -15.14
CA SER A 164 -25.56 -10.15 -15.88
C SER A 164 -26.55 -9.27 -16.62
N GLN A 165 -26.47 -9.35 -17.94
CA GLN A 165 -27.48 -8.88 -18.87
C GLN A 165 -28.82 -9.47 -18.43
N ILE A 166 -29.67 -8.63 -17.85
CA ILE A 166 -31.09 -8.93 -17.69
C ILE A 166 -31.74 -8.47 -18.98
N THR A 167 -32.09 -9.42 -19.84
CA THR A 167 -33.12 -9.21 -20.84
C THR A 167 -33.97 -10.45 -21.01
N ALA A 168 -35.28 -10.20 -20.94
CA ALA A 168 -36.41 -11.03 -21.34
C ALA A 168 -36.70 -12.26 -20.46
N SER A 169 -37.94 -12.60 -20.15
CA SER A 169 -39.24 -11.95 -20.13
C SER A 169 -40.19 -13.05 -19.65
N ASP A 170 -41.19 -12.65 -18.87
CA ASP A 170 -42.54 -13.22 -18.88
C ASP A 170 -42.74 -14.72 -18.52
N HIS A 171 -43.38 -14.99 -17.38
CA HIS A 171 -44.74 -15.52 -17.34
C HIS A 171 -45.23 -15.82 -15.91
N LEU A 172 -46.25 -15.07 -15.50
CA LEU A 172 -47.49 -15.52 -14.86
C LEU A 172 -47.43 -16.62 -13.78
N ARG A 173 -47.67 -16.25 -12.50
CA ARG A 173 -48.97 -16.46 -11.81
C ARG A 173 -48.94 -15.96 -10.36
N ARG A 174 -50.09 -15.43 -9.93
CA ARG A 174 -50.40 -14.76 -8.66
C ARG A 174 -50.75 -15.76 -7.51
N PRO A 175 -50.97 -15.29 -6.26
CA PRO A 175 -50.64 -15.92 -4.96
C PRO A 175 -51.91 -16.52 -4.28
N PRO A 176 -52.09 -16.79 -2.94
CA PRO A 176 -51.78 -15.95 -1.76
C PRO A 176 -51.46 -16.67 -0.40
N SER A 177 -51.29 -15.84 0.65
CA SER A 177 -51.67 -16.08 2.06
C SER A 177 -50.69 -16.83 3.00
N GLN A 178 -50.16 -16.13 4.01
CA GLN A 178 -50.68 -16.10 5.40
C GLN A 178 -49.58 -15.60 6.36
N ARG A 179 -49.90 -14.58 7.17
CA ARG A 179 -49.06 -14.08 8.27
C ARG A 179 -49.94 -13.96 9.50
N PRO A 180 -49.61 -14.61 10.62
CA PRO A 180 -50.17 -14.24 11.91
C PRO A 180 -49.12 -13.64 12.86
N THR A 181 -49.48 -12.46 13.37
CA THR A 181 -49.48 -12.03 14.79
C THR A 181 -48.23 -12.16 15.69
N ARG A 182 -47.82 -10.99 16.20
CA ARG A 182 -47.06 -10.70 17.44
C ARG A 182 -47.91 -10.99 18.70
N PRO A 183 -47.32 -11.22 19.89
CA PRO A 183 -47.27 -10.16 20.94
C PRO A 183 -45.96 -10.20 21.80
N VAL A 184 -45.37 -9.07 22.19
CA VAL A 184 -45.52 -8.24 23.43
C VAL A 184 -45.00 -8.88 24.73
N GLY A 185 -44.11 -8.16 25.45
CA GLY A 185 -43.79 -8.34 26.88
C GLY A 185 -42.31 -8.05 27.21
N THR A 186 -41.90 -6.80 27.45
CA THR A 186 -41.71 -6.12 28.76
C THR A 186 -40.62 -6.68 29.68
N SER A 187 -39.55 -5.89 29.89
CA SER A 187 -39.05 -5.39 31.21
C SER A 187 -37.52 -5.18 31.21
N SER A 188 -37.09 -3.95 31.50
CA SER A 188 -35.75 -3.59 32.04
C SER A 188 -35.91 -3.32 33.56
N PRO A 189 -34.92 -2.82 34.33
CA PRO A 189 -33.45 -2.85 34.27
C PRO A 189 -32.81 -3.28 35.64
N THR A 190 -31.53 -3.67 35.69
CA THR A 190 -30.75 -3.63 36.96
C THR A 190 -29.29 -3.22 36.71
N SER A 191 -28.84 -2.29 37.55
CA SER A 191 -27.64 -1.45 37.56
C SER A 191 -26.26 -2.13 37.46
N PRO A 192 -25.21 -1.37 37.05
CA PRO A 192 -23.82 -1.82 37.12
C PRO A 192 -23.18 -1.56 38.51
N PRO A 193 -22.18 -2.35 38.93
CA PRO A 193 -21.38 -2.08 40.14
C PRO A 193 -20.25 -1.05 39.91
N PRO A 194 -19.74 -0.40 40.98
CA PRO A 194 -18.91 0.80 40.92
C PRO A 194 -17.40 0.55 40.74
N ALA A 195 -16.73 1.62 40.27
CA ALA A 195 -15.30 1.73 40.02
C ALA A 195 -14.44 1.60 41.28
N ALA A 196 -13.45 0.70 41.25
CA ALA A 196 -12.45 0.56 42.29
C ALA A 196 -11.17 1.35 41.93
N GLY A 197 -10.88 2.36 42.77
CA GLY A 197 -9.57 2.59 43.37
C GLY A 197 -8.39 2.95 42.46
N VAL A 198 -8.16 4.25 42.29
CA VAL A 198 -6.83 4.80 41.94
C VAL A 198 -6.02 4.96 43.23
N PRO A 199 -4.83 4.33 43.38
CA PRO A 199 -3.88 4.73 44.41
C PRO A 199 -2.91 5.84 43.91
N PRO A 200 -2.37 6.66 44.84
CA PRO A 200 -1.78 7.96 44.55
C PRO A 200 -0.35 7.93 43.99
N ARG A 201 -0.01 8.97 43.21
CA ARG A 201 1.34 9.31 42.74
C ARG A 201 2.22 9.80 43.90
N SER A 202 3.30 9.09 44.20
CA SER A 202 4.43 9.63 44.96
C SER A 202 5.28 10.55 44.08
N ARG A 203 5.45 11.81 44.48
CA ARG A 203 6.47 12.74 43.97
C ARG A 203 7.80 12.48 44.70
N PRO A 204 8.95 12.39 44.03
CA PRO A 204 10.24 12.61 44.69
C PRO A 204 10.49 14.12 44.85
N GLY A 205 10.93 14.50 46.05
CA GLY A 205 11.38 15.85 46.37
C GLY A 205 12.63 16.23 45.57
N ALA A 206 12.66 17.48 45.12
CA ALA A 206 13.83 18.11 44.55
C ALA A 206 14.75 18.59 45.67
N ALA A 207 16.06 18.41 45.43
CA ALA A 207 17.14 19.15 46.06
C ALA A 207 17.11 20.62 45.64
#